data_AF-A0A7C6ZZM4-F1
#
_entry.id   AF-A0A7C6ZZM4-F1
#
_cell.length_a   1.000
_cell.length_b   1.000
_cell.length_c   1.000
_cell.angle_alpha   90.00
_cell.angle_beta   90.00
_cell.angle_gamma   90.00
#
_symmetry.space_group_name_H-M   'P 1'
#
loop_
_entity.id
_entity.type
_entity.pdbx_description
1 polymer ?
#
loop_
_entity_poly.entity_id
_entity_poly.type
_entity_poly.pdbx_seq_one_letter_code
_entity_poly.pdbx_strand_id
1 'polypeptide(L)'
;MNRKVGIVTLGCPKNLVDSEIMAGSLQDAGYEITPDHRSAEAIIVNTCAFIGDAKEEAIMSILEAARYKDEGCLKILIVAGCLAERYKEEIIREIPEVDVVVGTGSVGEIPGILNDKLGSGKNGQEIRARKPDSVDYLELTRFVSDSKPYVYLKIAEGCDNRCTYCVIPSLRGSFRSRSVENIVREARMLARKGKKEIVLVAQDVTRYGTDNYGRKMLVPLVREL
;
A
#
# COMPACT_ATOMS: atom_id res chain seq x y z
N MET A 1 -16.71 -13.55 -15.85
CA MET A 1 -17.00 -12.83 -14.60
C MET A 1 -15.67 -12.32 -14.07
N ASN A 2 -15.59 -11.03 -13.73
CA ASN A 2 -14.38 -10.49 -13.10
C ASN A 2 -14.30 -11.02 -11.68
N ARG A 3 -13.10 -11.41 -11.25
CA ARG A 3 -12.87 -11.90 -9.88
C ARG A 3 -12.91 -10.72 -8.92
N LYS A 4 -13.60 -10.87 -7.79
CA LYS A 4 -13.79 -9.80 -6.81
C LYS A 4 -12.68 -9.80 -5.76
N VAL A 5 -12.17 -8.62 -5.42
CA VAL A 5 -11.11 -8.42 -4.42
C VAL A 5 -11.55 -7.36 -3.41
N GLY A 6 -11.48 -7.70 -2.12
CA GLY A 6 -11.68 -6.76 -1.02
C GLY A 6 -10.35 -6.17 -0.54
N ILE A 7 -10.35 -4.91 -0.12
CA ILE A 7 -9.17 -4.26 0.46
C ILE A 7 -9.55 -3.60 1.78
N VAL A 8 -8.89 -4.00 2.85
CA VAL A 8 -8.97 -3.37 4.17
C VAL A 8 -7.76 -2.49 4.35
N THR A 9 -7.96 -1.17 4.47
CA THR A 9 -6.88 -0.20 4.64
C THR A 9 -6.81 0.28 6.07
N LEU A 10 -5.66 0.08 6.71
CA LEU A 10 -5.41 0.52 8.08
C LEU A 10 -4.29 1.55 8.16
N GLY A 11 -4.27 2.30 9.26
CA GLY A 11 -3.16 3.18 9.62
C GLY A 11 -3.28 4.60 9.07
N CYS A 12 -2.35 4.96 8.18
CA CYS A 12 -2.06 6.37 7.89
C CYS A 12 -2.33 6.76 6.42
N PRO A 13 -2.36 8.06 6.08
CA PRO A 13 -2.59 8.55 4.72
C PRO A 13 -1.67 7.94 3.65
N LYS A 14 -0.43 7.60 4.00
CA LYS A 14 0.52 6.96 3.08
C LYS A 14 0.10 5.54 2.73
N ASN A 15 -0.45 4.82 3.71
CA ASN A 15 -0.96 3.47 3.51
C ASN A 15 -2.26 3.49 2.70
N LEU A 16 -3.07 4.54 2.84
CA LEU A 16 -4.22 4.76 1.98
C LEU A 16 -3.80 4.93 0.52
N VAL A 17 -2.79 5.76 0.23
CA VAL A 17 -2.26 5.88 -1.14
C VAL A 17 -1.76 4.53 -1.67
N ASP A 18 -1.09 3.72 -0.85
CA ASP A 18 -0.66 2.37 -1.25
C ASP A 18 -1.87 1.49 -1.62
N SER A 19 -2.94 1.51 -0.82
CA SER A 19 -4.18 0.76 -1.12
C SER A 19 -4.90 1.26 -2.37
N GLU A 20 -4.91 2.56 -2.64
CA GLU A 20 -5.45 3.12 -3.88
C GLU A 20 -4.68 2.64 -5.11
N ILE A 21 -3.34 2.55 -5.01
CA ILE A 21 -2.48 1.98 -6.06
C ILE A 21 -2.75 0.49 -6.24
N MET A 22 -2.87 -0.28 -5.16
CA MET A 22 -3.25 -1.70 -5.22
C MET A 22 -4.58 -1.86 -5.96
N ALA A 23 -5.60 -1.09 -5.58
CA ALA A 23 -6.92 -1.13 -6.19
C ALA A 23 -6.88 -0.78 -7.68
N GLY A 24 -6.19 0.29 -8.07
CA GLY A 24 -6.07 0.69 -9.48
C GLY A 24 -5.31 -0.33 -10.32
N SER A 25 -4.20 -0.85 -9.80
CA SER A 25 -3.40 -1.88 -10.49
C SER A 25 -4.17 -3.20 -10.65
N LEU A 26 -5.04 -3.53 -9.70
CA LEU A 26 -5.91 -4.70 -9.79
C LEU A 26 -7.03 -4.51 -10.81
N GLN A 27 -7.62 -3.31 -10.90
CA GLN A 27 -8.59 -2.99 -11.93
C GLN A 27 -7.98 -3.10 -13.34
N ASP A 28 -6.76 -2.58 -13.53
CA ASP A 28 -6.02 -2.73 -14.79
C ASP A 28 -5.74 -4.20 -15.14
N ALA A 29 -5.58 -5.05 -14.12
CA ALA A 29 -5.42 -6.49 -14.28
C ALA A 29 -6.75 -7.28 -14.44
N GLY A 30 -7.89 -6.60 -14.50
CA GLY A 30 -9.20 -7.22 -14.75
C GLY A 30 -9.96 -7.69 -13.50
N TYR A 31 -9.50 -7.32 -12.30
CA TYR A 31 -10.20 -7.59 -11.05
C TYR A 31 -11.25 -6.51 -10.76
N GLU A 32 -12.32 -6.90 -10.05
CA GLU A 32 -13.32 -5.98 -9.54
C GLU A 32 -13.08 -5.71 -8.05
N ILE A 33 -12.99 -4.45 -7.65
CA ILE A 33 -12.84 -4.10 -6.22
C ILE A 33 -14.22 -4.06 -5.57
N THR A 34 -14.40 -4.80 -4.47
CA THR A 34 -15.67 -4.90 -3.75
C THR A 34 -15.54 -4.44 -2.29
N PRO A 35 -16.50 -3.64 -1.78
CA PRO A 35 -16.59 -3.36 -0.34
C PRO A 35 -17.25 -4.51 0.43
N ASP A 36 -17.95 -5.44 -0.25
CA ASP A 36 -18.55 -6.61 0.37
C ASP A 36 -17.55 -7.77 0.40
N HIS A 37 -16.87 -7.91 1.55
CA HIS A 37 -15.87 -8.95 1.78
C HIS A 37 -16.42 -10.39 1.67
N ARG A 38 -17.72 -10.62 1.90
CA ARG A 38 -18.33 -11.95 1.73
C ARG A 38 -18.38 -12.40 0.28
N SER A 39 -18.43 -11.45 -0.65
CA SER A 39 -18.44 -11.70 -2.09
C SER A 39 -17.05 -11.75 -2.72
N ALA A 40 -15.98 -11.50 -1.94
CA ALA A 40 -14.63 -11.39 -2.45
C ALA A 40 -13.95 -12.78 -2.55
N GLU A 41 -13.28 -13.04 -3.68
CA GLU A 41 -12.44 -14.23 -3.82
C GLU A 41 -11.07 -14.06 -3.15
N ALA A 42 -10.62 -12.80 -3.01
CA ALA A 42 -9.41 -12.45 -2.29
C ALA A 42 -9.60 -11.20 -1.42
N ILE A 43 -8.93 -11.15 -0.27
CA ILE A 43 -8.92 -9.99 0.61
C ILE A 43 -7.46 -9.60 0.86
N ILE A 44 -7.18 -8.30 0.74
CA ILE A 44 -5.90 -7.70 1.07
C ILE A 44 -6.08 -6.84 2.31
N VAL A 45 -5.39 -7.18 3.40
CA VAL A 45 -5.34 -6.35 4.61
C VAL A 45 -4.05 -5.54 4.58
N ASN A 46 -4.13 -4.24 4.27
CA ASN A 46 -3.00 -3.33 4.27
C ASN A 46 -2.79 -2.71 5.64
N THR A 47 -1.76 -3.17 6.34
CA THR A 47 -1.55 -3.02 7.79
C THR A 47 -0.60 -1.89 8.18
N CYS A 48 -0.77 -1.40 9.40
CA CYS A 48 0.14 -0.48 10.07
C CYS A 48 0.93 -1.20 11.17
N ALA A 49 2.13 -0.72 11.52
CA ALA A 49 2.97 -1.30 12.58
C ALA A 49 3.57 -0.27 13.55
N PHE A 50 3.08 0.97 13.50
CA PHE A 50 3.78 2.10 14.11
C PHE A 50 3.58 2.17 15.63
N ILE A 51 2.34 2.23 16.09
CA ILE A 51 1.96 2.27 17.53
C ILE A 51 1.27 0.97 17.96
N GLY A 52 1.20 0.71 19.27
CA GLY A 52 0.61 -0.51 19.86
C GLY A 52 -0.81 -0.78 19.36
N ASP A 53 -1.71 0.17 19.57
CA ASP A 53 -3.13 0.05 19.18
C ASP A 53 -3.30 -0.26 17.69
N ALA A 54 -2.47 0.35 16.84
CA ALA A 54 -2.50 0.10 15.39
C ALA A 54 -2.03 -1.32 15.01
N LYS A 55 -1.18 -1.95 15.84
CA LYS A 55 -0.81 -3.36 15.65
C LYS A 55 -1.96 -4.27 16.07
N GLU A 56 -2.60 -3.98 17.20
CA GLU A 56 -3.75 -4.75 17.68
C GLU A 56 -4.91 -4.68 16.68
N GLU A 57 -5.24 -3.49 16.19
CA GLU A 57 -6.23 -3.28 15.12
C GLU A 57 -5.88 -4.08 13.86
N ALA A 58 -4.60 -4.07 13.46
CA ALA A 58 -4.14 -4.82 12.31
C ALA A 58 -4.29 -6.34 12.49
N ILE A 59 -3.90 -6.88 13.65
CA ILE A 59 -4.07 -8.31 13.95
C ILE A 59 -5.55 -8.69 13.98
N MET A 60 -6.40 -7.90 14.65
CA MET A 60 -7.84 -8.16 14.68
C MET A 60 -8.45 -8.16 13.27
N SER A 61 -8.05 -7.22 12.42
CA SER A 61 -8.54 -7.15 11.03
C SER A 61 -8.06 -8.33 10.17
N ILE A 62 -6.84 -8.84 10.39
CA ILE A 62 -6.35 -10.04 9.72
C ILE A 62 -7.18 -11.25 10.14
N LEU A 63 -7.44 -11.41 11.45
CA LEU A 63 -8.24 -12.52 11.98
C LEU A 63 -9.70 -12.46 11.51
N GLU A 64 -10.29 -11.26 11.42
CA GLU A 64 -11.62 -11.09 10.85
C GLU A 64 -11.65 -11.48 9.37
N ALA A 65 -10.63 -11.11 8.60
CA ALA A 65 -10.50 -11.53 7.21
C ALA A 65 -10.30 -13.05 7.08
N ALA A 66 -9.52 -13.66 7.98
CA ALA A 66 -9.27 -15.10 8.02
C ALA A 66 -10.55 -15.92 8.22
N ARG A 67 -11.51 -15.42 9.01
CA ARG A 67 -12.81 -16.08 9.21
C ARG A 67 -13.57 -16.31 7.90
N TYR A 68 -13.43 -15.44 6.89
CA TYR A 68 -14.07 -15.67 5.59
C TYR A 68 -13.49 -16.90 4.87
N LYS A 69 -12.26 -17.30 5.18
CA LYS A 69 -11.63 -18.52 4.68
C LYS A 69 -12.23 -19.75 5.36
N ASP A 70 -12.41 -19.70 6.69
CA ASP A 70 -13.07 -20.76 7.46
C ASP A 70 -14.54 -20.95 7.05
N GLU A 71 -15.24 -19.86 6.73
CA GLU A 71 -16.60 -19.87 6.20
C GLU A 71 -16.67 -20.31 4.72
N GLY A 72 -15.54 -20.62 4.08
CA GLY A 72 -15.46 -21.06 2.68
C GLY A 72 -15.78 -19.99 1.65
N CYS A 73 -15.89 -18.72 2.06
CA CYS A 73 -16.21 -17.59 1.18
C CYS A 73 -14.97 -16.99 0.51
N LEU A 74 -13.79 -17.12 1.15
CA LEU A 74 -12.53 -16.53 0.71
C LEU A 74 -11.56 -17.59 0.21
N LYS A 75 -10.91 -17.34 -0.93
CA LYS A 75 -9.86 -18.23 -1.46
C LYS A 75 -8.47 -17.78 -1.03
N ILE A 76 -8.19 -16.48 -1.11
CA ILE A 76 -6.85 -15.93 -0.87
C ILE A 76 -6.90 -14.79 0.15
N LEU A 77 -6.09 -14.89 1.19
CA LEU A 77 -5.83 -13.82 2.14
C LEU A 77 -4.40 -13.30 1.99
N ILE A 78 -4.27 -12.00 1.72
CA ILE A 78 -2.99 -11.29 1.63
C ILE A 78 -2.87 -10.30 2.79
N VAL A 79 -1.77 -10.35 3.52
CA VAL A 79 -1.41 -9.33 4.51
C VAL A 79 -0.30 -8.47 3.94
N ALA A 80 -0.57 -7.17 3.75
CA ALA A 80 0.35 -6.22 3.15
C ALA A 80 0.74 -5.10 4.13
N GLY A 81 1.78 -4.33 3.81
CA GLY A 81 2.07 -3.06 4.48
C GLY A 81 3.13 -3.14 5.58
N CYS A 82 3.07 -2.22 6.55
CA CYS A 82 4.14 -2.04 7.53
C CYS A 82 4.24 -3.19 8.54
N LEU A 83 3.12 -3.80 8.94
CA LEU A 83 3.13 -4.95 9.86
C LEU A 83 3.67 -6.18 9.15
N ALA A 84 3.19 -6.40 7.92
CA ALA A 84 3.69 -7.42 7.01
C ALA A 84 5.21 -7.33 6.86
N GLU A 85 5.77 -6.15 6.59
CA GLU A 85 7.23 -6.01 6.45
C GLU A 85 7.99 -6.37 7.74
N ARG A 86 7.45 -5.94 8.89
CA ARG A 86 8.12 -6.06 10.19
C ARG A 86 8.09 -7.48 10.76
N TYR A 87 6.95 -8.14 10.62
CA TYR A 87 6.63 -9.40 11.30
C TYR A 87 6.25 -10.48 10.28
N LYS A 88 6.92 -10.50 9.12
CA LYS A 88 6.56 -11.38 8.00
C LYS A 88 6.65 -12.85 8.37
N GLU A 89 7.69 -13.24 9.09
CA GLU A 89 7.90 -14.61 9.54
C GLU A 89 6.90 -15.01 10.63
N GLU A 90 6.52 -14.11 11.52
CA GLU A 90 5.53 -14.37 12.56
C GLU A 90 4.12 -14.43 11.98
N ILE A 91 3.72 -13.50 11.12
CA ILE A 91 2.37 -13.49 10.52
C ILE A 91 2.11 -14.80 9.78
N ILE A 92 3.06 -15.25 8.97
CA ILE A 92 2.88 -16.48 8.17
C ILE A 92 2.84 -17.74 9.06
N ARG A 93 3.59 -17.74 10.17
CA ARG A 93 3.71 -18.89 11.07
C ARG A 93 2.53 -18.99 12.03
N GLU A 94 2.09 -17.86 12.58
CA GLU A 94 1.06 -17.80 13.63
C GLU A 94 -0.36 -17.68 13.04
N ILE A 95 -0.51 -17.26 11.77
CA ILE A 95 -1.81 -17.11 11.11
C ILE A 95 -1.83 -17.96 9.81
N PRO A 96 -2.08 -19.27 9.90
CA PRO A 96 -1.98 -20.20 8.77
C PRO A 96 -2.99 -19.92 7.64
N GLU A 97 -4.05 -19.16 7.91
CA GLU A 97 -5.03 -18.73 6.91
C GLU A 97 -4.44 -17.69 5.94
N VAL A 98 -3.36 -17.01 6.30
CA VAL A 98 -2.66 -16.05 5.42
C VAL A 98 -1.90 -16.80 4.33
N ASP A 99 -2.29 -16.58 3.07
CA ASP A 99 -1.66 -17.19 1.91
C ASP A 99 -0.40 -16.44 1.47
N VAL A 100 -0.40 -15.11 1.60
CA VAL A 100 0.74 -14.29 1.19
C VAL A 100 0.97 -13.12 2.15
N VAL A 101 2.22 -12.95 2.58
CA VAL A 101 2.68 -11.73 3.25
C VAL A 101 3.43 -10.86 2.26
N VAL A 102 3.00 -9.61 2.09
CA VAL A 102 3.56 -8.64 1.15
C VAL A 102 4.18 -7.45 1.89
N GLY A 103 5.50 -7.38 1.86
CA GLY A 103 6.27 -6.26 2.41
C GLY A 103 6.10 -4.96 1.61
N THR A 104 6.62 -3.87 2.15
CA THR A 104 6.40 -2.52 1.58
C THR A 104 7.11 -2.32 0.25
N GLY A 105 8.21 -3.06 0.00
CA GLY A 105 8.92 -3.06 -1.28
C GLY A 105 8.30 -3.94 -2.36
N SER A 106 7.17 -4.61 -2.08
CA SER A 106 6.54 -5.56 -3.00
C SER A 106 5.05 -5.27 -3.25
N VAL A 107 4.55 -4.10 -2.83
CA VAL A 107 3.16 -3.66 -3.04
C VAL A 107 2.75 -3.72 -4.52
N GLY A 108 3.63 -3.30 -5.43
CA GLY A 108 3.37 -3.32 -6.88
C GLY A 108 3.26 -4.73 -7.50
N GLU A 109 3.65 -5.79 -6.77
CA GLU A 109 3.59 -7.18 -7.26
C GLU A 109 2.23 -7.84 -7.01
N ILE A 110 1.34 -7.21 -6.24
CA ILE A 110 0.07 -7.80 -5.81
C ILE A 110 -0.80 -8.34 -6.96
N PRO A 111 -0.98 -7.64 -8.09
CA PRO A 111 -1.75 -8.20 -9.22
C PRO A 111 -1.15 -9.50 -9.76
N GLY A 112 0.18 -9.57 -9.88
CA GLY A 112 0.88 -10.78 -10.32
C GLY A 112 0.76 -11.92 -9.31
N ILE A 113 0.87 -11.61 -8.01
CA ILE A 113 0.68 -12.56 -6.92
C ILE A 113 -0.74 -13.16 -6.96
N LEU A 114 -1.78 -12.32 -7.10
CA LEU A 114 -3.16 -12.80 -7.18
C LEU A 114 -3.43 -13.62 -8.44
N ASN A 115 -2.85 -13.24 -9.58
CA ASN A 115 -2.95 -14.01 -10.81
C ASN A 115 -2.33 -15.41 -10.64
N ASP A 116 -1.15 -15.49 -10.03
CA ASP A 116 -0.48 -16.76 -9.77
C ASP A 116 -1.28 -17.64 -8.80
N LYS A 117 -1.78 -17.07 -7.70
CA LYS A 117 -2.52 -17.80 -6.67
C LYS A 117 -3.89 -18.28 -7.15
N LEU A 118 -4.65 -17.41 -7.82
CA LEU A 118 -6.01 -17.74 -8.29
C LEU A 118 -6.03 -18.45 -9.65
N GLY A 119 -4.99 -18.32 -10.47
CA GLY A 119 -4.90 -18.87 -11.82
C GLY A 119 -4.13 -20.19 -11.90
N SER A 120 -2.98 -20.27 -11.23
CA SER A 120 -2.04 -21.40 -11.38
C SER A 120 -2.21 -22.49 -10.33
N GLY A 121 -3.08 -22.30 -9.34
CA GLY A 121 -3.26 -23.25 -8.23
C GLY A 121 -1.98 -23.48 -7.42
N LYS A 122 -1.06 -22.50 -7.41
CA LYS A 122 0.16 -22.55 -6.59
C LYS A 122 -0.22 -22.48 -5.11
N ASN A 123 -0.45 -23.65 -4.54
CA ASN A 123 -0.80 -23.83 -3.14
C ASN A 123 0.41 -23.60 -2.24
N GLY A 124 0.16 -23.12 -1.03
CA GLY A 124 1.16 -22.88 0.00
C GLY A 124 1.31 -21.40 0.34
N GLN A 125 1.81 -21.13 1.53
CA GLN A 125 2.04 -19.77 2.00
C GLN A 125 3.31 -19.18 1.37
N GLU A 126 3.36 -17.87 1.18
CA GLU A 126 4.49 -17.18 0.55
C GLU A 126 4.81 -15.85 1.22
N ILE A 127 6.10 -15.50 1.32
CA ILE A 127 6.54 -14.16 1.74
C ILE A 127 7.15 -13.43 0.53
N ARG A 128 6.61 -12.25 0.24
CA ARG A 128 7.11 -11.30 -0.76
C ARG A 128 7.46 -9.98 -0.09
N ALA A 129 8.67 -9.88 0.44
CA ALA A 129 9.16 -8.69 1.13
C ALA A 129 10.52 -8.28 0.57
N ARG A 130 10.53 -7.82 -0.69
CA ARG A 130 11.75 -7.24 -1.27
C ARG A 130 12.09 -5.95 -0.54
N LYS A 131 13.38 -5.62 -0.57
CA LYS A 131 13.86 -4.36 0.00
C LYS A 131 13.08 -3.18 -0.61
N PRO A 132 12.51 -2.28 0.21
CA PRO A 132 11.88 -1.07 -0.30
C PRO A 132 12.97 -0.09 -0.73
N ASP A 133 13.37 -0.13 -1.99
CA ASP A 133 14.45 0.69 -2.56
C ASP A 133 14.04 1.48 -3.82
N SER A 134 12.77 1.41 -4.22
CA SER A 134 12.19 2.15 -5.33
C SER A 134 10.91 2.89 -4.93
N VAL A 135 10.52 3.87 -5.77
CA VAL A 135 9.24 4.58 -5.74
C VAL A 135 8.41 4.33 -7.00
N ASP A 136 8.85 3.45 -7.90
CA ASP A 136 8.24 3.26 -9.23
C ASP A 136 6.78 2.78 -9.14
N TYR A 137 6.44 2.00 -8.11
CA TYR A 137 5.06 1.57 -7.89
C TYR A 137 4.09 2.75 -7.67
N LEU A 138 4.58 3.93 -7.29
CA LEU A 138 3.78 5.15 -7.14
C LEU A 138 3.34 5.75 -8.48
N GLU A 139 3.92 5.28 -9.59
CA GLU A 139 3.54 5.69 -10.94
C GLU A 139 2.52 4.74 -11.59
N LEU A 140 2.14 3.66 -10.90
CA LEU A 140 1.06 2.78 -11.32
C LEU A 140 -0.30 3.49 -11.21
N THR A 141 -1.27 2.96 -11.94
CA THR A 141 -2.66 3.44 -11.85
C THR A 141 -3.16 3.31 -10.42
N ARG A 142 -3.74 4.37 -9.89
CA ARG A 142 -4.45 4.34 -8.61
C ARG A 142 -5.94 4.62 -8.76
N PHE A 143 -6.74 3.88 -8.02
CA PHE A 143 -8.17 4.10 -7.86
C PHE A 143 -8.38 5.12 -6.74
N VAL A 144 -8.86 6.32 -7.10
CA VAL A 144 -9.15 7.39 -6.14
C VAL A 144 -10.65 7.51 -5.99
N SER A 145 -11.15 7.35 -4.76
CA SER A 145 -12.58 7.45 -4.48
C SER A 145 -13.10 8.87 -4.69
N ASP A 146 -14.28 9.02 -5.29
CA ASP A 146 -14.96 10.31 -5.50
C ASP A 146 -15.70 10.83 -4.26
N SER A 147 -15.74 10.05 -3.16
CA SER A 147 -16.49 10.42 -1.97
C SER A 147 -15.94 11.63 -1.20
N LYS A 148 -14.69 12.01 -1.46
CA LYS A 148 -14.01 13.12 -0.76
C LYS A 148 -13.51 14.17 -1.75
N PRO A 149 -13.65 15.47 -1.41
CA PRO A 149 -13.15 16.56 -2.25
C PRO A 149 -11.61 16.70 -2.18
N TYR A 150 -10.97 16.12 -1.16
CA TYR A 150 -9.53 16.12 -0.99
C TYR A 150 -8.90 14.78 -1.38
N VAL A 151 -7.59 14.77 -1.64
CA VAL A 151 -6.82 13.57 -1.92
C VAL A 151 -5.40 13.68 -1.34
N TYR A 152 -4.85 12.56 -0.88
CA TYR A 152 -3.44 12.49 -0.51
C TYR A 152 -2.56 12.26 -1.75
N LEU A 153 -1.44 12.97 -1.80
CA LEU A 153 -0.45 12.84 -2.87
C LEU A 153 0.90 12.53 -2.23
N LYS A 154 1.36 11.28 -2.41
CA LYS A 154 2.60 10.83 -1.82
C LYS A 154 3.78 11.29 -2.66
N ILE A 155 4.67 12.10 -2.10
CA ILE A 155 5.78 12.75 -2.83
C ILE A 155 7.12 12.03 -2.65
N ALA A 156 7.26 11.23 -1.60
CA ALA A 156 8.47 10.49 -1.27
C ALA A 156 8.12 9.28 -0.40
N GLU A 157 9.04 8.33 -0.34
CA GLU A 157 8.95 7.11 0.45
C GLU A 157 10.20 6.92 1.31
N GLY A 158 10.05 6.30 2.48
CA GLY A 158 11.17 5.99 3.37
C GLY A 158 11.72 7.21 4.10
N CYS A 159 12.77 7.01 4.91
CA CYS A 159 13.34 8.07 5.74
C CYS A 159 14.79 7.73 6.12
N ASP A 160 15.68 8.73 6.03
CA ASP A 160 17.08 8.59 6.45
C ASP A 160 17.32 9.05 7.90
N ASN A 161 16.30 9.63 8.54
CA ASN A 161 16.41 10.05 9.92
C ASN A 161 16.57 8.82 10.81
N ARG A 162 17.59 8.81 11.66
CA ARG A 162 17.88 7.73 12.62
C ARG A 162 17.35 8.08 14.02
N CYS A 163 16.10 8.51 14.08
CA CYS A 163 15.45 8.84 15.34
C CYS A 163 15.39 7.59 16.23
N THR A 164 15.81 7.69 17.49
CA THR A 164 15.93 6.56 18.43
C THR A 164 14.64 5.79 18.64
N TYR A 165 13.48 6.42 18.42
CA TYR A 165 12.15 5.84 18.59
C TYR A 165 11.52 5.32 17.30
N CYS A 166 12.12 5.57 16.13
CA CYS A 166 11.44 5.38 14.85
C CYS A 166 11.92 4.14 14.09
N VAL A 167 10.98 3.24 13.77
CA VAL A 167 11.25 2.00 13.02
C VAL A 167 11.17 2.19 11.49
N ILE A 168 10.78 3.37 11.01
CA ILE A 168 10.51 3.61 9.59
C ILE A 168 11.66 3.24 8.65
N PRO A 169 12.94 3.56 8.95
CA PRO A 169 14.04 3.21 8.04
C PRO A 169 14.15 1.70 7.76
N SER A 170 13.77 0.83 8.71
CA SER A 170 13.78 -0.62 8.50
C SER A 170 12.52 -1.13 7.78
N LEU A 171 11.38 -0.44 7.92
CA LEU A 171 10.12 -0.86 7.30
C LEU A 171 9.90 -0.33 5.90
N ARG A 172 10.43 0.87 5.62
CA ARG A 172 10.14 1.62 4.40
C ARG A 172 11.43 2.03 3.70
N GLY A 173 12.60 1.66 4.20
CA GLY A 173 13.89 1.92 3.58
C GLY A 173 14.37 3.37 3.69
N SER A 174 15.44 3.67 2.96
CA SER A 174 16.04 5.01 2.84
C SER A 174 15.08 6.04 2.24
N PHE A 175 15.37 7.32 2.41
CA PHE A 175 14.57 8.37 1.79
C PHE A 175 14.70 8.34 0.27
N ARG A 176 13.57 8.37 -0.43
CA ARG A 176 13.51 8.39 -1.90
C ARG A 176 12.37 9.30 -2.36
N SER A 177 12.70 10.29 -3.17
CA SER A 177 11.75 11.24 -3.73
C SER A 177 11.22 10.76 -5.07
N ARG A 178 9.94 11.02 -5.34
CA ARG A 178 9.43 11.02 -6.71
C ARG A 178 9.95 12.26 -7.46
N SER A 179 9.98 12.19 -8.78
CA SER A 179 10.32 13.36 -9.59
C SER A 179 9.21 14.43 -9.52
N VAL A 180 9.58 15.69 -9.66
CA VAL A 180 8.63 16.82 -9.70
C VAL A 180 7.64 16.62 -10.85
N GLU A 181 8.13 16.17 -12.00
CA GLU A 181 7.35 15.94 -13.21
C GLU A 181 6.22 14.92 -12.97
N ASN A 182 6.53 13.82 -12.30
CA ASN A 182 5.57 12.77 -11.98
C ASN A 182 4.51 13.25 -10.98
N ILE A 183 4.93 13.96 -9.93
CA ILE A 183 4.01 14.52 -8.92
C ILE A 183 3.07 15.54 -9.55
N VAL A 184 3.59 16.47 -10.36
CA VAL A 184 2.78 17.50 -11.02
C VAL A 184 1.80 16.86 -12.03
N ARG A 185 2.25 15.86 -12.78
CA ARG A 185 1.38 15.10 -13.70
C ARG A 185 0.21 14.46 -12.95
N GLU A 186 0.48 13.81 -11.83
CA GLU A 186 -0.55 13.17 -11.02
C GLU A 186 -1.50 14.21 -10.41
N ALA A 187 -0.97 15.29 -9.85
CA ALA A 187 -1.76 16.39 -9.29
C ALA A 187 -2.73 16.99 -10.31
N ARG A 188 -2.27 17.24 -11.54
CA ARG A 188 -3.11 17.74 -12.64
C ARG A 188 -4.21 16.74 -13.01
N MET A 189 -3.91 15.44 -13.00
CA MET A 189 -4.91 14.40 -13.26
C MET A 189 -5.98 14.35 -12.16
N LEU A 190 -5.59 14.49 -10.89
CA LEU A 190 -6.53 14.54 -9.76
C LEU A 190 -7.41 15.80 -9.79
N ALA A 191 -6.82 16.95 -10.14
CA ALA A 191 -7.57 18.19 -10.31
C ALA A 191 -8.61 18.08 -11.44
N ARG A 192 -8.26 17.43 -12.56
CA ARG A 192 -9.20 17.12 -13.65
C ARG A 192 -10.32 16.16 -13.24
N LYS A 193 -10.05 15.24 -12.30
CA LYS A 193 -11.06 14.39 -11.65
C LYS A 193 -11.90 15.13 -10.58
N GLY A 194 -11.76 16.45 -10.47
CA GLY A 194 -12.58 17.28 -9.61
C GLY A 194 -12.10 17.41 -8.16
N LYS A 195 -10.93 16.86 -7.81
CA LYS A 195 -10.34 17.06 -6.48
C LYS A 195 -10.01 18.54 -6.27
N LYS A 196 -10.41 19.07 -5.12
CA LYS A 196 -10.31 20.48 -4.73
C LYS A 196 -9.16 20.76 -3.77
N GLU A 197 -8.66 19.73 -3.10
CA GLU A 197 -7.56 19.84 -2.16
C GLU A 197 -6.58 18.67 -2.35
N ILE A 198 -5.29 19.00 -2.40
CA ILE A 198 -4.19 18.04 -2.48
C ILE A 198 -3.38 18.15 -1.20
N VAL A 199 -3.27 17.03 -0.47
CA VAL A 199 -2.50 16.94 0.76
C VAL A 199 -1.21 16.17 0.49
N LEU A 200 -0.08 16.87 0.50
CA LEU A 200 1.23 16.25 0.27
C LEU A 200 1.62 15.40 1.49
N VAL A 201 1.99 14.14 1.23
CA VAL A 201 2.38 13.19 2.29
C VAL A 201 3.72 12.53 1.96
N ALA A 202 4.52 12.31 3.01
CA ALA A 202 5.74 11.50 3.02
C ALA A 202 6.06 11.14 4.48
N GLN A 203 7.05 10.28 4.71
CA GLN A 203 7.59 10.07 6.06
C GLN A 203 8.35 11.32 6.54
N ASP A 204 9.06 12.01 5.64
CA ASP A 204 9.68 13.31 5.88
C ASP A 204 9.52 14.24 4.66
N VAL A 205 8.52 15.11 4.69
CA VAL A 205 8.28 16.06 3.59
C VAL A 205 9.39 17.10 3.47
N THR A 206 10.12 17.38 4.54
CA THR A 206 11.11 18.47 4.60
C THR A 206 12.42 18.14 3.87
N ARG A 207 12.65 16.84 3.61
CA ARG A 207 13.79 16.33 2.85
C ARG A 207 13.53 16.15 1.36
N TYR A 208 12.29 16.38 0.90
CA TYR A 208 11.92 16.15 -0.51
C TYR A 208 12.93 16.80 -1.47
N GLY A 209 13.43 15.98 -2.39
CA GLY A 209 14.38 16.35 -3.45
C GLY A 209 15.86 16.27 -3.09
N THR A 210 16.22 16.06 -1.81
CA THR A 210 17.64 16.01 -1.42
C THR A 210 18.39 14.82 -2.01
N ASP A 211 17.71 13.70 -2.25
CA ASP A 211 18.26 12.43 -2.74
C ASP A 211 18.48 12.41 -4.27
N ASN A 212 17.60 13.05 -5.06
CA ASN A 212 17.67 13.02 -6.53
C ASN A 212 18.03 14.37 -7.17
N TYR A 213 17.81 15.51 -6.48
CA TYR A 213 18.18 16.85 -6.96
C TYR A 213 19.33 17.50 -6.16
N GLY A 214 19.84 16.84 -5.12
CA GLY A 214 20.93 17.35 -4.28
C GLY A 214 20.56 18.57 -3.41
N ARG A 215 19.29 18.98 -3.39
CA ARG A 215 18.80 20.13 -2.61
C ARG A 215 17.33 19.95 -2.23
N LYS A 216 16.85 20.71 -1.24
CA LYS A 216 15.42 20.71 -0.88
C LYS A 216 14.58 21.30 -2.01
N MET A 217 13.61 20.52 -2.49
CA MET A 217 12.73 20.86 -3.60
C MET A 217 11.26 21.05 -3.19
N LEU A 218 10.93 20.99 -1.89
CA LEU A 218 9.54 21.13 -1.43
C LEU A 218 8.92 22.47 -1.85
N VAL A 219 9.62 23.59 -1.65
CA VAL A 219 9.11 24.92 -2.03
C VAL A 219 8.97 25.06 -3.55
N PRO A 220 9.96 24.68 -4.38
CA PRO A 220 9.77 24.59 -5.83
C PRO A 220 8.57 23.74 -6.23
N LEU A 221 8.42 22.54 -5.67
CA LEU A 221 7.29 21.65 -5.96
C LEU A 221 5.95 22.33 -5.67
N VAL A 222 5.80 22.95 -4.51
CA VAL A 222 4.54 23.64 -4.13
C VAL A 222 4.22 24.82 -5.06
N ARG A 223 5.23 25.48 -5.65
CA ARG A 223 5.00 26.55 -6.64
C ARG A 223 4.57 26.05 -8.01
N GLU A 224 4.91 24.80 -8.34
CA GLU A 224 4.52 24.16 -9.60
C GLU A 224 3.12 23.52 -9.56
N LEU A 225 2.61 23.23 -8.36
CA LEU A 225 1.28 22.67 -8.10
C LEU A 225 0.20 23.76 -8.10
#